data_AF-A0A2V5TTQ5-F1
#
_entry.id   AF-A0A2V5TTQ5-F1
#
_cell.length_a   1.000
_cell.length_b   1.000
_cell.length_c   1.000
_cell.angle_alpha   90.00
_cell.angle_beta   90.00
_cell.angle_gamma   90.00
#
_symmetry.space_group_name_H-M   'P 1'
#
loop_
_entity.id
_entity.type
_entity.pdbx_description
1 polymer ?
#
loop_
_entity_poly.entity_id
_entity_poly.type
_entity_poly.pdbx_seq_one_letter_code
_entity_poly.pdbx_strand_id
1 'polypeptide(L)'
;MSRPGKFIEADYPPPVPESEVSNPSELLAIGDGFNGWKGVIKDGLWALGRGPDAQEFLGSTRRSYQRHSGRGNVLFCDGHVDVLKLEFLFKDETDRSLRIWNRDNQPHRERLNSLK
;
A
#
# COMPACT_ATOMS: atom_id res chain seq x y z
N MET A 1 -26.27 16.53 12.29
CA MET A 1 -25.41 17.72 12.25
C MET A 1 -24.32 17.58 13.30
N SER A 2 -23.08 17.32 12.91
CA SER A 2 -21.93 17.30 13.83
C SER A 2 -21.51 18.74 14.17
N ARG A 3 -21.06 18.95 15.42
CA ARG A 3 -20.60 20.27 15.90
C ARG A 3 -19.40 20.78 15.07
N PRO A 4 -19.34 22.08 14.74
CA PRO A 4 -18.18 22.66 14.08
C PRO A 4 -16.94 22.57 15.01
N GLY A 5 -15.80 22.12 14.46
CA GLY A 5 -14.51 22.18 15.15
C GLY A 5 -13.95 20.87 15.70
N LYS A 6 -14.63 19.73 15.55
CA LYS A 6 -14.00 18.41 15.81
C LYS A 6 -13.38 17.91 14.51
N PHE A 7 -12.06 18.02 14.37
CA PHE A 7 -11.34 17.24 13.37
C PHE A 7 -11.69 15.78 13.60
N ILE A 8 -11.92 15.03 12.51
CA ILE A 8 -12.04 13.59 12.60
C ILE A 8 -10.68 13.10 13.05
N GLU A 9 -10.57 12.72 14.32
CA GLU A 9 -9.40 12.03 14.86
C GLU A 9 -9.44 10.64 14.23
N ALA A 10 -8.75 10.50 13.09
CA ALA A 10 -8.54 9.20 12.51
C ALA A 10 -7.64 8.42 13.47
N ASP A 11 -8.07 7.22 13.84
CA ASP A 11 -7.36 6.30 14.72
C ASP A 11 -6.14 5.75 13.97
N TYR A 12 -5.12 6.59 13.82
CA TYR A 12 -3.84 6.20 13.23
C TYR A 12 -3.05 5.43 14.28
N PRO A 13 -2.28 4.40 13.87
CA PRO A 13 -1.35 3.76 14.77
C PRO A 13 -0.39 4.80 15.39
N PRO A 14 0.02 4.61 16.65
CA PRO A 14 0.91 5.56 17.31
C PRO A 14 2.20 5.74 16.50
N PRO A 15 2.87 6.91 16.63
CA PRO A 15 4.18 7.13 16.05
C PRO A 15 5.14 5.99 16.42
N VAL A 16 5.98 5.61 15.47
CA VAL A 16 6.91 4.49 15.59
C VAL A 16 8.32 5.03 15.86
N PRO A 17 9.11 4.42 16.76
CA PRO A 17 10.52 4.77 16.95
C PRO A 17 11.32 4.55 15.67
N GLU A 18 12.28 5.43 15.40
CA GLU A 18 13.19 5.30 14.24
C GLU A 18 13.95 3.97 14.23
N SER A 19 14.29 3.43 15.42
CA SER A 19 14.97 2.14 15.56
C SER A 19 14.15 0.93 15.07
N GLU A 20 12.85 1.08 14.87
CA GLU A 20 11.99 0.03 14.27
C GLU A 20 11.88 0.13 12.75
N VAL A 21 12.43 1.19 12.14
CA VAL A 21 12.51 1.38 10.69
C VAL A 21 13.88 0.91 10.20
N SER A 22 13.94 -0.34 9.79
CA SER A 22 15.21 -1.01 9.46
C SER A 22 15.84 -0.59 8.12
N ASN A 23 15.04 -0.22 7.13
CA ASN A 23 15.52 0.21 5.81
C ASN A 23 14.57 1.22 5.14
N PRO A 24 14.73 2.54 5.36
CA PRO A 24 13.81 3.55 4.85
C PRO A 24 13.78 3.65 3.32
N SER A 25 14.88 3.31 2.64
CA SER A 25 14.97 3.25 1.17
C SER A 25 14.15 2.12 0.55
N GLU A 26 13.70 1.16 1.37
CA GLU A 26 12.83 0.07 0.95
C GLU A 26 11.56 0.02 1.81
N LEU A 27 11.07 1.16 2.28
CA LEU A 27 9.79 1.27 2.99
C LEU A 27 8.87 2.25 2.28
N LEU A 28 7.68 1.79 1.87
CA LEU A 28 6.68 2.62 1.22
C LEU A 28 6.14 3.69 2.20
N ALA A 29 6.13 4.94 1.76
CA ALA A 29 5.56 6.08 2.49
C ALA A 29 4.22 6.53 1.89
N ILE A 30 4.20 6.77 0.58
CA ILE A 30 3.02 7.26 -0.16
C ILE A 30 3.00 6.57 -1.53
N GLY A 31 1.83 6.42 -2.13
CA GLY A 31 1.75 6.11 -3.56
C GLY A 31 0.39 6.45 -4.14
N ASP A 32 0.21 6.07 -5.40
CA ASP A 32 -1.07 6.19 -6.09
C ASP A 32 -2.21 5.55 -5.26
N GLY A 33 -3.40 6.14 -5.33
CA GLY A 33 -4.58 5.75 -4.56
C GLY A 33 -5.17 4.39 -4.96
N PHE A 34 -4.46 3.33 -4.60
CA PHE A 34 -4.80 1.94 -4.89
C PHE A 34 -4.91 1.11 -3.61
N ASN A 35 -5.88 0.20 -3.55
CA ASN A 35 -5.86 -0.93 -2.63
C ASN A 35 -5.88 -2.22 -3.46
N GLY A 36 -4.91 -3.12 -3.24
CA GLY A 36 -4.77 -4.31 -4.08
C GLY A 36 -4.44 -5.60 -3.34
N TRP A 37 -4.90 -6.72 -3.89
CA TRP A 37 -4.67 -8.05 -3.33
C TRP A 37 -4.87 -9.15 -4.36
N LYS A 38 -3.88 -10.05 -4.47
CA LYS A 38 -3.91 -11.23 -5.37
C LYS A 38 -4.34 -10.88 -6.80
N GLY A 39 -3.92 -9.71 -7.28
CA GLY A 39 -4.19 -9.21 -8.64
C GLY A 39 -5.48 -8.39 -8.80
N VAL A 40 -6.34 -8.30 -7.78
CA VAL A 40 -7.47 -7.34 -7.75
C VAL A 40 -6.96 -5.99 -7.28
N ILE A 41 -7.37 -4.91 -7.92
CA ILE A 41 -6.99 -3.54 -7.59
C ILE A 41 -8.22 -2.64 -7.62
N LYS A 42 -8.46 -1.94 -6.51
CA LYS A 42 -9.39 -0.82 -6.41
C LYS A 42 -8.64 0.48 -6.60
N ASP A 43 -9.08 1.33 -7.52
CA ASP A 43 -8.52 2.66 -7.79
C ASP A 43 -9.39 3.80 -7.24
N GLY A 44 -8.88 5.02 -7.30
CA GLY A 44 -9.59 6.22 -6.86
C GLY A 44 -9.71 6.36 -5.34
N LEU A 45 -8.78 5.74 -4.60
CA LEU A 45 -8.72 5.84 -3.14
C LEU A 45 -7.81 6.98 -2.69
N TRP A 46 -7.84 7.27 -1.39
CA TRP A 46 -7.03 8.33 -0.76
C TRP A 46 -5.68 7.82 -0.22
N ALA A 47 -5.47 6.51 -0.25
CA ALA A 47 -4.30 5.85 0.31
C ALA A 47 -3.86 4.67 -0.56
N LEU A 48 -2.59 4.31 -0.42
CA LEU A 48 -2.00 3.08 -0.95
C LEU A 48 -2.15 1.97 0.09
N GLY A 49 -2.67 0.81 -0.32
CA GLY A 49 -2.90 -0.33 0.56
C GLY A 49 -2.73 -1.67 -0.13
N ARG A 50 -2.43 -2.69 0.68
CA ARG A 50 -2.39 -4.08 0.26
C ARG A 50 -3.02 -4.95 1.34
N GLY A 51 -4.13 -5.60 1.02
CA GLY A 51 -4.86 -6.44 1.99
C GLY A 51 -6.08 -7.12 1.41
N PRO A 52 -6.62 -8.16 2.06
CA PRO A 52 -7.75 -8.96 1.55
C PRO A 52 -9.05 -8.17 1.38
N ASP A 53 -9.13 -6.97 1.93
CA ASP A 53 -10.24 -6.03 1.78
C ASP A 53 -10.27 -5.34 0.40
N ALA A 54 -9.25 -5.53 -0.43
CA ALA A 54 -9.24 -5.05 -1.81
C ALA A 54 -10.36 -5.72 -2.64
N GLN A 55 -11.21 -4.89 -3.24
CA GLN A 55 -12.38 -5.33 -4.00
C GLN A 55 -12.42 -4.68 -5.37
N GLU A 56 -12.82 -5.44 -6.38
CA GLU A 56 -13.10 -4.92 -7.71
C GLU A 56 -14.24 -3.90 -7.65
N PHE A 57 -14.10 -2.77 -8.35
CA PHE A 57 -15.14 -1.76 -8.43
C PHE A 57 -15.25 -1.17 -9.83
N LEU A 58 -16.33 -1.47 -10.54
CA LEU A 58 -16.64 -0.93 -11.87
C LEU A 58 -15.44 -1.05 -12.85
N GLY A 59 -14.80 -2.23 -12.89
CA GLY A 59 -13.65 -2.49 -13.75
C GLY A 59 -12.36 -1.77 -13.33
N SER A 60 -12.24 -1.43 -12.04
CA SER A 60 -11.06 -0.78 -11.46
C SER A 60 -9.76 -1.50 -11.80
N THR A 61 -9.68 -2.83 -11.71
CA THR A 61 -8.42 -3.53 -11.99
C THR A 61 -7.97 -3.27 -13.42
N ARG A 62 -8.86 -3.51 -14.39
CA ARG A 62 -8.56 -3.28 -15.82
C ARG A 62 -8.17 -1.82 -16.06
N ARG A 63 -8.89 -0.88 -15.45
CA ARG A 63 -8.65 0.56 -15.58
C ARG A 63 -7.29 0.96 -14.99
N SER A 64 -6.88 0.42 -13.84
CA SER A 64 -5.57 0.67 -13.23
C SER A 64 -4.44 0.27 -14.16
N TYR A 65 -4.51 -0.93 -14.74
CA TYR A 65 -3.51 -1.39 -15.72
C TYR A 65 -3.48 -0.52 -16.99
N GLN A 66 -4.64 -0.05 -17.46
CA GLN A 66 -4.72 0.77 -18.67
C GLN A 66 -4.23 2.21 -18.47
N ARG A 67 -4.63 2.86 -17.38
CA ARG A 67 -4.35 4.29 -17.16
C ARG A 67 -2.92 4.55 -16.70
N HIS A 68 -2.31 3.60 -15.98
CA HIS A 68 -0.96 3.75 -15.45
C HIS A 68 0.04 2.80 -16.12
N SER A 69 -0.28 2.26 -17.31
CA SER A 69 0.59 1.32 -18.04
C SER A 69 1.07 0.14 -17.18
N GLY A 70 0.19 -0.38 -16.32
CA GLY A 70 0.50 -1.47 -15.39
C GLY A 70 1.46 -1.09 -14.26
N ARG A 71 1.59 0.20 -13.93
CA ARG A 71 2.51 0.72 -12.90
C ARG A 71 1.80 1.60 -11.87
N GLY A 72 2.48 1.90 -10.76
CA GLY A 72 2.06 2.90 -9.78
C GLY A 72 3.25 3.72 -9.30
N ASN A 73 3.04 5.01 -9.08
CA ASN A 73 4.04 5.88 -8.49
C ASN A 73 4.09 5.66 -6.97
N VAL A 74 5.29 5.58 -6.41
CA VAL A 74 5.51 5.43 -4.98
C VAL A 74 6.62 6.36 -4.50
N LEU A 75 6.49 6.82 -3.26
CA LEU A 75 7.50 7.53 -2.48
C LEU A 75 7.95 6.59 -1.37
N PHE A 76 9.26 6.45 -1.19
CA PHE A 76 9.87 5.73 -0.07
C PHE A 76 10.17 6.67 1.09
N CYS A 77 10.34 6.11 2.29
CA CYS A 77 10.58 6.89 3.51
C CYS A 77 11.90 7.68 3.50
N ASP A 78 12.86 7.34 2.65
CA ASP A 78 14.10 8.11 2.46
C ASP A 78 13.94 9.30 1.49
N GLY A 79 12.75 9.48 0.90
CA GLY A 79 12.45 10.55 -0.06
C GLY A 79 12.62 10.15 -1.53
N HIS A 80 13.06 8.94 -1.84
CA HIS A 80 13.17 8.46 -3.21
C HIS A 80 11.78 8.20 -3.83
N VAL A 81 11.62 8.54 -5.11
CA VAL A 81 10.39 8.27 -5.87
C VAL A 81 10.71 7.29 -6.99
N ASP A 82 9.88 6.25 -7.12
CA ASP A 82 10.00 5.25 -8.17
C ASP A 82 8.64 4.88 -8.76
N VAL A 83 8.66 4.15 -9.87
CA VAL A 83 7.49 3.66 -10.59
C VAL A 83 7.53 2.14 -10.64
N LEU A 84 6.77 1.50 -9.74
CA LEU A 84 6.74 0.05 -9.58
C LEU A 84 5.61 -0.58 -10.42
N LYS A 85 5.79 -1.85 -10.81
CA LYS A 85 4.73 -2.61 -11.49
C LYS A 85 3.59 -2.90 -10.51
N LEU A 86 2.34 -2.83 -10.98
CA LEU A 86 1.16 -3.21 -10.19
C LEU A 86 1.20 -4.69 -9.77
N GLU A 87 1.79 -5.56 -10.61
CA GLU A 87 2.02 -6.97 -10.28
C GLU A 87 2.93 -7.11 -9.05
N PHE A 88 4.05 -6.38 -9.03
CA PHE A 88 4.97 -6.37 -7.89
C PHE A 88 4.30 -5.83 -6.62
N LEU A 89 3.53 -4.74 -6.74
CA LEU A 89 2.84 -4.12 -5.62
C LEU A 89 1.72 -4.99 -5.03
N PHE A 90 0.92 -5.68 -5.85
CA PHE A 90 -0.37 -6.25 -5.41
C PHE A 90 -0.60 -7.72 -5.73
N LYS A 91 0.28 -8.37 -6.50
CA LYS A 91 0.14 -9.79 -6.89
C LYS A 91 1.31 -10.63 -6.40
N ASP A 92 2.54 -10.14 -6.51
CA ASP A 92 3.73 -10.91 -6.18
C ASP A 92 3.83 -11.15 -4.67
N GLU A 93 4.20 -12.37 -4.30
CA GLU A 93 4.41 -12.84 -2.92
C GLU A 93 5.89 -13.24 -2.70
N THR A 94 6.80 -12.53 -3.38
CA THR A 94 8.25 -12.67 -3.18
C THR A 94 8.69 -11.92 -1.93
N ASP A 95 9.82 -12.28 -1.33
CA ASP A 95 10.30 -11.56 -0.14
C ASP A 95 10.53 -10.07 -0.43
N ARG A 96 11.01 -9.77 -1.64
CA ARG A 96 11.25 -8.40 -2.11
C ARG A 96 9.95 -7.60 -2.25
N SER A 97 8.88 -8.19 -2.76
CA SER A 97 7.59 -7.48 -2.93
C SER A 97 6.84 -7.28 -1.61
N LEU A 98 7.06 -8.16 -0.64
CA LEU A 98 6.36 -8.10 0.64
C LEU A 98 7.06 -7.21 1.66
N ARG A 99 8.40 -7.23 1.72
CA ARG A 99 9.16 -6.49 2.73
C ARG A 99 8.92 -4.98 2.69
N ILE A 100 8.67 -4.42 1.50
CA ILE A 100 8.51 -2.98 1.32
C ILE A 100 7.27 -2.38 2.00
N TRP A 101 6.36 -3.23 2.45
CA TRP A 101 5.15 -2.86 3.20
C TRP A 101 5.38 -2.85 4.72
N ASN A 102 6.54 -3.30 5.21
CA ASN A 102 6.77 -3.55 6.63
C ASN A 102 8.03 -2.83 7.12
N ARG A 103 7.91 -2.10 8.23
CA ARG A 103 8.98 -1.26 8.80
C ARG A 103 10.26 -2.03 9.18
N ASP A 104 10.12 -3.29 9.57
CA ASP A 104 11.23 -4.19 9.94
C ASP A 104 11.90 -4.86 8.71
N ASN A 105 11.48 -4.45 7.51
CA ASN A 105 11.95 -4.97 6.22
C ASN A 105 11.88 -6.51 6.13
N GLN A 106 10.95 -7.11 6.87
CA GLN A 106 10.66 -8.54 6.79
C GLN A 106 9.45 -8.81 5.89
N PRO A 107 9.43 -9.95 5.17
CA PRO A 107 8.37 -10.25 4.21
C PRO A 107 7.05 -10.70 4.85
N HIS A 108 7.04 -11.12 6.13
CA HIS A 108 5.85 -11.54 6.88
C HIS A 108 4.89 -12.47 6.10
N ARG A 109 5.42 -13.54 5.50
CA ARG A 109 4.65 -14.49 4.68
C ARG A 109 3.49 -15.12 5.45
N GLU A 110 3.63 -15.28 6.76
CA GLU A 110 2.60 -15.77 7.66
C GLU A 110 1.30 -14.94 7.58
N ARG A 111 1.40 -13.64 7.26
CA ARG A 111 0.24 -12.73 7.16
C ARG A 111 -0.61 -12.97 5.90
N LEU A 112 -0.05 -13.58 4.86
CA LEU A 112 -0.77 -13.84 3.60
C LEU A 112 -1.98 -14.78 3.77
N ASN A 113 -1.92 -15.64 4.80
CA ASN A 113 -2.95 -16.63 5.09
C ASN A 113 -3.81 -16.28 6.31
N SER A 114 -3.36 -15.35 7.16
CA SER A 114 -4.06 -14.95 8.39
C SER A 114 -5.02 -13.78 8.20
N LEU A 115 -4.85 -13.02 7.11
CA LEU A 115 -5.73 -11.92 6.72
C LEU A 115 -6.96 -12.51 6.00
N LYS A 116 -8.00 -12.84 6.77
CA LYS A 116 -9.34 -13.24 6.26
C LYS A 116 -10.26 -12.03 6.17
#